data_AF-A0A060YLU7-F1
#
_entry.id   AF-A0A060YLU7-F1
#
_cell.length_a   1.000
_cell.length_b   1.000
_cell.length_c   1.000
_cell.angle_alpha   90.00
_cell.angle_beta   90.00
_cell.angle_gamma   90.00
#
_symmetry.space_group_name_H-M   'P 1'
#
loop_
_entity.id
_entity.type
_entity.pdbx_description
1 polymer ?
#
loop_
_entity_poly.entity_id
_entity_poly.type
_entity_poly.pdbx_seq_one_letter_code
_entity_poly.pdbx_strand_id
1 'polypeptide(L)'
;MVGPILEMTLIPEEELRRATIPIFFDMMQCEHKLSAHFQKFENEIILKLDHEVEGGGGDERYMELLETILLECAVEHPLLRPEVEHFVDLVKGLLVRLLDYRTVMSDDSRNNRMSCTVNLLNFYKDINREGMYIR
;
A
#
# COMPACT_ATOMS: atom_id res chain seq x y z
N MET A 1 9.44 9.50 -7.79
CA MET A 1 9.27 8.95 -9.17
C MET A 1 8.27 7.80 -9.21
N VAL A 2 7.59 7.54 -8.10
CA VAL A 2 6.90 6.27 -7.90
C VAL A 2 5.40 6.36 -8.22
N GLY A 3 4.84 7.57 -8.23
CA GLY A 3 3.43 7.84 -8.53
C GLY A 3 2.91 7.25 -9.84
N PRO A 4 3.54 7.49 -11.01
CA PRO A 4 3.01 7.00 -12.28
C PRO A 4 2.98 5.47 -12.38
N ILE A 5 3.93 4.78 -11.75
CA ILE A 5 3.95 3.31 -11.74
C ILE A 5 2.88 2.79 -10.79
N LEU A 6 2.70 3.44 -9.63
CA LEU A 6 1.62 3.10 -8.72
C LEU A 6 0.25 3.22 -9.37
N GLU A 7 -0.03 4.34 -10.04
CA GLU A 7 -1.25 4.57 -10.79
C GLU A 7 -1.51 3.45 -11.81
N MET A 8 -0.46 3.04 -12.55
CA MET A 8 -0.55 1.93 -13.50
C MET A 8 -0.90 0.60 -12.84
N THR A 9 -0.39 0.35 -11.63
CA THR A 9 -0.70 -0.90 -10.90
C THR A 9 -2.13 -0.91 -10.34
N LEU A 10 -2.78 0.24 -10.20
CA LEU A 10 -4.14 0.33 -9.70
C LEU A 10 -5.20 0.12 -10.79
N ILE A 11 -4.81 0.17 -12.07
CA ILE A 11 -5.68 -0.14 -13.20
C ILE A 11 -6.20 -1.58 -13.05
N PRO A 12 -7.52 -1.83 -13.20
CA PRO A 12 -8.16 -3.14 -13.02
C PRO A 12 -7.90 -4.09 -14.20
N GLU A 13 -6.65 -4.23 -14.59
CA GLU A 13 -6.18 -5.11 -15.65
C GLU A 13 -5.11 -6.05 -15.07
N GLU A 14 -5.47 -7.32 -14.89
CA GLU A 14 -4.62 -8.28 -14.17
C GLU A 14 -3.25 -8.48 -14.85
N GLU A 15 -3.21 -8.54 -16.18
CA GLU A 15 -1.95 -8.68 -16.92
C GLU A 15 -1.04 -7.48 -16.69
N LEU A 16 -1.60 -6.26 -16.70
CA LEU A 16 -0.84 -5.05 -16.42
C LEU A 16 -0.32 -5.03 -14.98
N ARG A 17 -1.14 -5.41 -14.00
CA ARG A 17 -0.74 -5.53 -12.59
C ARG A 17 0.43 -6.50 -12.44
N ARG A 18 0.33 -7.69 -13.05
CA ARG A 18 1.39 -8.70 -13.02
C ARG A 18 2.69 -8.25 -13.68
N ALA A 19 2.61 -7.40 -14.71
CA ALA A 19 3.79 -6.85 -15.37
C ALA A 19 4.42 -5.67 -14.60
N THR A 20 3.61 -4.90 -13.87
CA THR A 20 4.04 -3.65 -13.22
C THR A 20 4.42 -3.82 -11.75
N ILE A 21 3.79 -4.73 -11.01
CA ILE A 21 4.13 -4.99 -9.60
C ILE A 21 5.58 -5.47 -9.41
N PRO A 22 6.16 -6.35 -10.25
CA PRO A 22 7.58 -6.71 -10.14
C PRO A 22 8.52 -5.49 -10.30
N ILE A 23 8.12 -4.48 -11.08
CA ILE A 23 8.90 -3.25 -11.25
C ILE A 23 9.01 -2.50 -9.91
N PHE A 24 7.99 -2.57 -9.04
CA PHE A 24 8.10 -2.03 -7.68
C PHE A 24 9.18 -2.71 -6.88
N PHE A 25 9.27 -4.03 -6.97
CA PHE A 25 10.29 -4.78 -6.28
C PHE A 25 11.69 -4.42 -6.78
N ASP A 26 11.86 -4.21 -8.10
CA ASP A 26 13.13 -3.73 -8.66
C ASP A 26 13.49 -2.32 -8.15
N MET A 27 12.50 -1.44 -7.99
CA MET A 27 12.70 -0.11 -7.40
C MET A 27 13.13 -0.20 -5.93
N MET A 28 12.49 -1.06 -5.15
CA MET A 28 12.86 -1.35 -3.76
C MET A 28 14.30 -1.87 -3.67
N GLN A 29 14.67 -2.81 -4.54
CA GLN A 29 16.04 -3.31 -4.64
C GLN A 29 17.05 -2.21 -4.97
N CYS A 30 16.72 -1.33 -5.92
CA CYS A 30 17.59 -0.22 -6.31
C CYS A 30 17.79 0.76 -5.15
N GLU A 31 16.71 1.16 -4.48
CA GLU A 31 16.77 2.05 -3.32
C GLU A 31 17.55 1.45 -2.14
N HIS A 32 17.35 0.16 -1.86
CA HIS A 32 18.11 -0.54 -0.84
C HIS A 32 19.61 -0.56 -1.16
N LYS A 33 19.99 -0.81 -2.42
CA LYS A 33 21.40 -0.81 -2.87
C LYS A 33 22.04 0.59 -2.86
N LEU A 34 21.29 1.63 -3.18
CA LEU A 34 21.82 2.99 -3.36
C LEU A 34 21.88 3.82 -2.07
N SER A 35 20.88 3.65 -1.21
CA SER A 35 20.54 4.64 -0.18
C SER A 35 20.54 4.06 1.23
N ALA A 36 20.37 2.74 1.39
CA ALA A 36 20.13 2.07 2.68
C ALA A 36 19.00 2.72 3.52
N HIS A 37 18.19 3.60 2.91
CA HIS A 37 17.08 4.32 3.53
C HIS A 37 15.76 3.90 2.89
N PHE A 38 15.47 2.60 3.00
CA PHE A 38 14.21 2.01 2.57
C PHE A 38 12.99 2.72 3.15
N GLN A 39 13.12 3.26 4.36
CA GLN A 39 12.07 4.00 5.06
C GLN A 39 11.52 5.19 4.26
N LYS A 40 12.35 5.94 3.51
CA LYS A 40 11.86 7.08 2.70
C LYS A 40 11.01 6.60 1.52
N PHE A 41 11.43 5.52 0.87
CA PHE A 41 10.69 4.91 -0.22
C PHE A 41 9.34 4.35 0.27
N GLU A 42 9.37 3.57 1.35
CA GLU A 42 8.16 3.10 2.03
C GLU A 42 7.23 4.27 2.41
N ASN A 43 7.80 5.38 2.87
CA ASN A 43 7.04 6.58 3.17
C ASN A 43 6.29 7.16 1.96
N GLU A 44 6.99 7.32 0.84
CA GLU A 44 6.43 7.83 -0.42
C GLU A 44 5.32 6.90 -0.96
N ILE A 45 5.54 5.58 -0.94
CA ILE A 45 4.53 4.61 -1.40
C ILE A 45 3.26 4.70 -0.57
N ILE A 46 3.38 4.62 0.75
CA ILE A 46 2.20 4.58 1.64
C ILE A 46 1.37 5.84 1.43
N LEU A 47 2.00 7.03 1.41
CA LEU A 47 1.30 8.30 1.17
C LEU A 47 0.59 8.36 -0.18
N LYS A 48 1.21 7.80 -1.22
CA LYS A 48 0.63 7.80 -2.56
C LYS A 48 -0.50 6.80 -2.68
N LEU A 49 -0.32 5.60 -2.15
CA LEU A 49 -1.33 4.55 -2.19
C LEU A 49 -2.58 4.96 -1.42
N ASP A 50 -2.40 5.63 -0.28
CA ASP A 50 -3.47 6.25 0.51
C ASP A 50 -4.33 7.18 -0.35
N HIS A 51 -3.69 8.15 -1.01
CA HIS A 51 -4.38 9.11 -1.89
C HIS A 51 -5.11 8.45 -3.06
N GLU A 52 -4.47 7.50 -3.74
CA GLU A 52 -5.08 6.86 -4.91
C GLU A 52 -6.27 5.97 -4.54
N VAL A 53 -6.21 5.28 -3.39
CA VAL A 53 -7.30 4.41 -2.93
C VAL A 53 -8.48 5.23 -2.40
N GLU A 54 -8.22 6.35 -1.70
CA GLU A 54 -9.25 7.35 -1.37
C GLU A 54 -9.91 7.93 -2.65
N GLY A 55 -9.13 8.11 -3.72
CA GLY A 55 -9.60 8.52 -5.05
C GLY A 55 -10.44 7.49 -5.80
N GLY A 56 -10.65 6.30 -5.21
CA GLY A 56 -11.44 5.21 -5.79
C GLY A 56 -10.61 4.15 -6.51
N GLY A 57 -9.28 4.25 -6.49
CA GLY A 57 -8.36 3.23 -7.01
C GLY A 57 -8.27 2.00 -6.09
N GLY A 58 -7.71 0.91 -6.62
CA GLY A 58 -7.44 -0.31 -5.86
C GLY A 58 -8.68 -1.14 -5.52
N ASP A 59 -8.46 -2.45 -5.38
CA ASP A 59 -9.46 -3.44 -5.03
C ASP A 59 -8.81 -4.59 -4.24
N GLU A 60 -9.62 -5.51 -3.71
CA GLU A 60 -9.11 -6.68 -3.00
C GLU A 60 -8.16 -7.51 -3.87
N ARG A 61 -8.45 -7.59 -5.18
CA ARG A 61 -7.62 -8.34 -6.12
C ARG A 61 -6.22 -7.72 -6.28
N TYR A 62 -6.11 -6.41 -6.27
CA TYR A 62 -4.85 -5.67 -6.28
C TYR A 62 -4.03 -5.99 -5.03
N MET A 63 -4.66 -5.97 -3.86
CA MET A 63 -4.02 -6.32 -2.58
C MET A 63 -3.45 -7.74 -2.61
N GLU A 64 -4.23 -8.72 -3.04
CA GLU A 64 -3.79 -10.12 -3.16
C GLU A 64 -2.61 -10.27 -4.14
N LEU A 65 -2.69 -9.62 -5.30
CA LEU A 65 -1.64 -9.69 -6.31
C LEU A 65 -0.34 -9.02 -5.83
N LEU A 66 -0.45 -7.87 -5.17
CA LEU A 66 0.68 -7.14 -4.63
C LEU A 66 1.41 -7.95 -3.55
N GLU A 67 0.66 -8.52 -2.60
CA GLU A 67 1.23 -9.41 -1.57
C GLU A 67 1.91 -10.63 -2.21
N THR A 68 1.21 -11.33 -3.09
CA THR A 68 1.72 -12.56 -3.71
C THR A 68 3.00 -12.32 -4.49
N ILE A 69 2.99 -11.34 -5.40
CA ILE A 69 4.13 -11.08 -6.29
C ILE A 69 5.33 -10.55 -5.51
N LEU A 70 5.13 -9.62 -4.58
CA LEU A 70 6.26 -9.06 -3.81
C LEU A 70 6.90 -10.12 -2.90
N LEU A 71 6.11 -10.98 -2.28
CA LEU A 71 6.63 -12.09 -1.47
C LEU A 71 7.35 -13.13 -2.33
N GLU A 72 6.81 -13.47 -3.51
CA GLU A 72 7.48 -14.36 -4.47
C GLU A 72 8.84 -13.79 -4.90
N CYS A 73 8.90 -12.51 -5.26
CA CYS A 73 10.16 -11.84 -5.59
C CYS A 73 11.14 -11.80 -4.39
N ALA A 74 10.65 -11.63 -3.16
CA ALA A 74 11.48 -11.60 -1.97
C ALA A 74 12.19 -12.95 -1.67
N VAL A 75 11.63 -14.09 -2.10
CA VAL A 75 12.24 -15.41 -1.90
C VAL A 75 13.62 -15.51 -2.56
N GLU A 76 13.80 -14.88 -3.72
CA GLU A 76 15.06 -14.89 -4.46
C GLU A 76 16.10 -13.92 -3.87
N HIS A 77 15.71 -13.05 -2.93
CA HIS A 77 16.55 -12.00 -2.35
C HIS A 77 16.55 -12.01 -0.81
N PRO A 78 17.31 -12.93 -0.17
CA PRO A 78 17.29 -13.12 1.29
C PRO A 78 17.65 -11.88 2.13
N LEU A 79 18.46 -10.97 1.57
CA LEU A 79 18.87 -9.74 2.25
C LEU A 79 17.75 -8.69 2.32
N LEU A 80 16.89 -8.64 1.29
CA LEU A 80 15.80 -7.68 1.19
C LEU A 80 14.49 -8.24 1.75
N ARG A 81 14.40 -9.57 1.86
CA ARG A 81 13.23 -10.29 2.36
C ARG A 81 12.60 -9.70 3.63
N PRO A 82 13.33 -9.46 4.73
CA PRO A 82 12.70 -8.94 5.96
C PRO A 82 12.11 -7.53 5.77
N GLU A 83 12.71 -6.69 4.92
CA GLU A 83 12.21 -5.35 4.62
C GLU A 83 10.97 -5.40 3.73
N VAL A 84 10.95 -6.31 2.76
CA VAL A 84 9.81 -6.53 1.87
C VAL A 84 8.64 -7.15 2.62
N GLU A 85 8.87 -8.14 3.48
CA GLU A 85 7.84 -8.73 4.35
C GLU A 85 7.21 -7.63 5.23
N HIS A 86 8.02 -6.78 5.87
CA HIS A 86 7.52 -5.65 6.65
C HIS A 86 6.70 -4.66 5.82
N PHE A 87 7.20 -4.32 4.63
CA PHE A 87 6.52 -3.42 3.70
C PHE A 87 5.18 -3.97 3.23
N VAL A 88 5.13 -5.25 2.87
CA VAL A 88 3.90 -5.93 2.43
C VAL A 88 2.88 -5.94 3.56
N ASP A 89 3.28 -6.22 4.80
CA ASP A 89 2.40 -6.17 5.97
C ASP A 89 1.80 -4.77 6.18
N LEU A 90 2.62 -3.72 6.04
CA LEU A 90 2.16 -2.33 6.16
C LEU A 90 1.17 -1.96 5.05
N VAL A 91 1.51 -2.24 3.80
CA VAL A 91 0.67 -1.93 2.63
C VAL A 91 -0.64 -2.70 2.67
N LYS A 92 -0.60 -3.99 3.02
CA LYS A 92 -1.79 -4.82 3.22
C LYS A 92 -2.67 -4.25 4.33
N GLY A 93 -2.08 -3.91 5.47
CA GLY A 93 -2.81 -3.31 6.59
C GLY A 93 -3.48 -1.98 6.22
N LEU A 94 -2.82 -1.16 5.39
CA LEU A 94 -3.40 0.08 4.86
C LEU A 94 -4.56 -0.23 3.90
N LEU A 95 -4.35 -1.09 2.91
CA LEU A 95 -5.35 -1.44 1.89
C LEU A 95 -6.62 -2.03 2.49
N VAL A 96 -6.51 -2.96 3.44
CA VAL A 96 -7.68 -3.53 4.14
C VAL A 96 -8.52 -2.41 4.75
N ARG A 97 -7.90 -1.48 5.49
CA ARG A 97 -8.62 -0.40 6.19
C ARG A 97 -9.22 0.61 5.22
N LEU A 98 -8.53 0.96 4.15
CA LEU A 98 -9.04 1.90 3.14
C LEU A 98 -10.18 1.30 2.32
N LEU A 99 -10.07 0.02 1.95
CA LEU A 99 -11.14 -0.70 1.26
C LEU A 99 -12.37 -0.89 2.17
N ASP A 100 -12.17 -1.24 3.44
CA ASP A 100 -13.22 -1.29 4.46
C ASP A 100 -13.89 0.08 4.67
N TYR A 101 -13.09 1.14 4.70
CA TYR A 101 -13.61 2.50 4.79
C TYR A 101 -14.48 2.85 3.56
N ARG A 102 -14.04 2.47 2.35
CA ARG A 102 -14.78 2.70 1.09
C ARG A 102 -16.11 1.95 1.07
N THR A 103 -16.13 0.68 1.49
CA THR A 103 -17.37 -0.12 1.55
C THR A 103 -18.36 0.48 2.55
N VAL A 104 -17.87 0.93 3.71
CA VAL A 104 -18.71 1.56 4.74
C VAL A 104 -19.20 2.95 4.34
N MET A 105 -18.40 3.74 3.63
CA MET A 105 -18.85 5.05 3.12
C MET A 105 -19.85 4.93 1.97
N SER A 106 -19.83 3.81 1.25
CA SER A 106 -20.86 3.47 0.26
C SER A 106 -22.16 2.96 0.87
N ASP A 107 -22.18 2.62 2.17
CA ASP A 107 -23.34 2.13 2.89
C ASP A 107 -24.00 3.26 3.71
N ASP A 108 -25.33 3.43 3.62
CA ASP A 108 -26.07 4.55 4.23
C ASP A 108 -26.14 4.51 5.78
N SER A 109 -25.50 3.51 6.39
CA SER A 109 -25.56 3.25 7.82
C SER A 109 -24.65 4.19 8.64
N ARG A 110 -25.26 5.25 9.20
CA ARG A 110 -24.60 6.30 10.02
C ARG A 110 -23.70 5.80 11.15
N ASN A 111 -23.96 4.62 11.74
CA ASN A 111 -23.16 4.06 12.85
C ASN A 111 -21.85 3.41 12.39
N ASN A 112 -21.83 2.79 11.20
CA ASN A 112 -20.62 2.17 10.68
C ASN A 112 -19.62 3.25 10.24
N ARG A 113 -20.12 4.37 9.69
CA ARG A 113 -19.31 5.51 9.24
C ARG A 113 -18.44 6.12 10.35
N MET A 114 -18.95 6.26 11.58
CA MET A 114 -18.16 6.81 12.70
C MET A 114 -17.10 5.83 13.23
N SER A 115 -17.38 4.53 13.30
CA SER A 115 -16.40 3.54 13.79
C SER A 115 -15.25 3.34 12.79
N CYS A 116 -15.52 3.35 11.48
CA CYS A 116 -14.47 3.18 10.49
C CYS A 116 -13.53 4.38 10.39
N THR A 117 -14.03 5.62 10.50
CA THR A 117 -13.16 6.81 10.57
C THR A 117 -12.24 6.76 11.79
N VAL A 118 -12.72 6.30 12.95
CA VAL A 118 -11.90 6.17 14.16
C VAL A 118 -10.84 5.07 14.02
N ASN A 119 -11.17 3.93 13.40
CA ASN A 119 -10.18 2.87 13.12
C ASN A 119 -9.10 3.32 12.14
N LEU A 120 -9.46 4.11 11.13
CA LEU A 120 -8.51 4.68 10.18
C LEU A 120 -7.57 5.69 10.87
N LEU A 121 -8.12 6.60 11.68
CA LEU A 121 -7.33 7.56 12.47
C LEU A 121 -6.41 6.88 13.50
N ASN A 122 -6.89 5.82 14.16
CA ASN A 122 -6.08 5.03 15.08
C ASN A 122 -4.95 4.30 14.35
N PHE A 123 -5.18 3.83 13.13
CA PHE A 123 -4.11 3.22 12.34
C PHE A 123 -3.03 4.23 11.95
N TYR A 124 -3.39 5.43 11.49
CA TYR A 124 -2.39 6.49 11.23
C TYR A 124 -1.58 6.86 12.47
N LYS A 125 -2.21 6.78 13.65
CA LYS A 125 -1.55 6.97 14.94
C LYS A 125 -0.62 5.79 15.29
N ASP A 126 -1.02 4.56 15.02
CA ASP A 126 -0.26 3.34 15.31
C ASP A 126 0.96 3.16 14.38
N ILE A 127 0.89 3.62 13.13
CA ILE A 127 2.06 3.65 12.23
C ILE A 127 3.04 4.79 12.54
N ASN A 128 2.82 5.54 13.63
CA ASN A 128 3.69 6.60 14.13
C ASN A 128 4.00 7.68 13.08
N ARG A 129 3.01 7.98 12.22
CA ARG A 129 3.10 8.99 11.17
C ARG A 129 2.11 10.12 11.44
N GLU A 130 2.44 10.91 12.45
CA GLU A 130 1.66 12.09 12.89
C GLU A 130 1.36 13.10 11.76
N GLY A 131 2.13 13.09 10.66
CA GLY A 131 1.88 13.93 9.48
C GLY A 131 0.63 13.56 8.66
N MET A 132 0.06 12.36 8.83
CA MET A 132 -1.23 11.96 8.23
C MET A 132 -2.42 12.19 9.16
N TYR A 133 -2.18 12.49 10.44
CA TYR A 133 -3.20 12.71 11.46
C TYR A 133 -3.82 14.12 11.40
N ILE A 134 -3.16 15.05 10.70
CA ILE A 134 -3.54 16.46 10.62
C ILE A 134 -3.69 16.85 9.14
N ARG A 135 -4.88 16.64 8.57
CA ARG A 135 -5.26 17.27 7.30
C ARG A 135 -6.69 17.76 7.37
#